data_AF-A0A915NRW3-F1
#
_entry.id   AF-A0A915NRW3-F1
#
_cell.length_a   1.000
_cell.length_b   1.000
_cell.length_c   1.000
_cell.angle_alpha   90.00
_cell.angle_beta   90.00
_cell.angle_gamma   90.00
#
_symmetry.space_group_name_H-M   'P 1'
#
loop_
_entity.id
_entity.type
_entity.pdbx_description
1 polymer ?
#
loop_
_entity_poly.entity_id
_entity_poly.type
_entity_poly.pdbx_seq_one_letter_code
_entity_poly.pdbx_strand_id
1 'polypeptide(L)'
;MTEDAMTESDEGMTPSTISTGDFVFVGDMVFEKKSLADESSEEEGVQKSVIKNMSRIWPNKQMPIKFHSSVGRRARRAVQTAINTLEGETCISFPKYDSNLHKNYMTIKSTEEGCKAFVGFKENQNHNQINLESGDSFCESSPSAIHEIMHSLGVYHEQNRYDRDEYIEVLFDNLMPDTVSQYYKQSRADLETYGEPYDYGSIMHYEVRAGTKYGLPGFRVLRSYNEDAIGHAKAPSRIDLRKLNKLYGCPASHNTGCSLKVPRLKILSRFLSSYGSDESERNSWITEDAITEDESTESDDELTLSDLFSDDDFDFVGDMIIEKKKLEDDESSEEEGVQKSVVKNMSRIWPNNQVPIRFHPSVRTKARRSVQSAVNILEDATCISFPKYNPNRHKNFVMIKSTKKACMSTVGYVDKQGRNRINLERGTHCEEPNTVIHEIMHCLGVSHEQMR
;
A
#
# COMPACT_ATOMS: atom_id res chain seq x y z
N MET A 1 38.14 7.51 61.60
CA MET A 1 36.85 7.12 60.99
C MET A 1 36.15 8.41 60.70
N THR A 2 36.39 8.94 59.49
CA THR A 2 36.06 10.30 59.08
C THR A 2 34.61 10.40 58.58
N GLU A 3 34.03 11.55 58.88
CA GLU A 3 32.78 12.12 58.40
C GLU A 3 32.74 12.17 56.85
N ASP A 4 31.56 12.03 56.24
CA ASP A 4 30.83 13.18 55.69
C ASP A 4 29.64 12.76 54.81
N ALA A 5 28.57 13.57 54.92
CA ALA A 5 27.41 13.57 54.07
C ALA A 5 27.75 14.12 52.67
N MET A 6 27.28 13.47 51.60
CA MET A 6 27.24 14.05 50.25
C MET A 6 25.97 13.60 49.51
N THR A 7 25.01 14.54 49.49
CA THR A 7 24.19 14.95 48.34
C THR A 7 24.14 13.99 47.14
N GLU A 8 22.94 13.46 46.86
CA GLU A 8 22.56 12.99 45.53
C GLU A 8 22.64 14.18 44.55
N SER A 9 23.72 14.24 43.77
CA SER A 9 23.79 15.06 42.59
C SER A 9 23.20 14.29 41.42
N ASP A 10 22.10 14.82 40.95
CA ASP A 10 21.52 14.71 39.61
C ASP A 10 22.61 14.68 38.52
N GLU A 11 23.06 13.49 38.12
CA GLU A 11 23.84 13.32 36.88
C GLU A 11 22.88 12.90 35.77
N GLY A 12 22.52 13.89 34.95
CA GLY A 12 21.70 13.73 33.76
C GLY A 12 22.18 12.58 32.88
N MET A 13 21.28 11.62 32.68
CA MET A 13 21.49 10.46 31.84
C MET A 13 21.56 10.89 30.37
N THR A 14 22.77 10.98 29.81
CA THR A 14 22.97 11.33 28.40
C THR A 14 22.40 10.25 27.47
N PRO A 15 21.63 10.59 26.42
CA PRO A 15 21.03 9.62 25.50
C PRO A 15 22.10 8.88 24.69
N SER A 16 22.10 7.54 24.73
CA SER A 16 23.05 6.72 23.98
C SER A 16 22.70 6.69 22.49
N THR A 17 23.24 7.66 21.76
CA THR A 17 23.51 7.54 20.32
C THR A 17 24.77 6.70 20.15
N ILE A 18 24.73 5.58 19.42
CA ILE A 18 25.97 4.86 19.11
C ILE A 18 26.73 5.71 18.11
N SER A 19 27.76 6.40 18.61
CA SER A 19 28.67 7.20 17.82
C SER A 19 29.97 6.41 17.67
N THR A 20 30.20 5.83 16.51
CA THR A 20 31.48 5.19 16.16
C THR A 20 32.18 6.07 15.13
N GLY A 21 33.32 6.64 15.50
CA GLY A 21 34.07 7.54 14.61
C GLY A 21 33.27 8.78 14.19
N ASP A 22 33.13 8.98 12.87
CA ASP A 22 32.48 10.14 12.25
C ASP A 22 30.97 9.97 12.00
N PHE A 23 30.34 8.87 12.46
CA PHE A 23 28.93 8.56 12.16
C PHE A 23 28.02 8.52 13.39
N VAL A 24 26.72 8.74 13.15
CA VAL A 24 25.60 8.67 14.09
C VAL A 24 24.58 7.68 13.55
N PHE A 25 24.21 6.69 14.36
CA PHE A 25 23.22 5.67 14.01
C PHE A 25 21.91 5.94 14.75
N VAL A 26 20.81 5.93 14.01
CA VAL A 26 19.44 6.08 14.52
C VAL A 26 18.65 4.89 13.98
N GLY A 27 18.77 3.76 14.67
CA GLY A 27 18.27 2.47 14.17
C GLY A 27 19.01 2.07 12.91
N ASP A 28 18.26 1.93 11.82
CA ASP A 28 18.69 1.61 10.46
C ASP A 28 19.08 2.86 9.63
N MET A 29 18.93 4.08 10.16
CA MET A 29 19.40 5.31 9.51
C MET A 29 20.81 5.70 9.96
N VAL A 30 21.69 5.97 8.99
CA VAL A 30 23.09 6.39 9.22
C VAL A 30 23.32 7.84 8.81
N PHE A 31 23.90 8.65 9.72
CA PHE A 31 24.21 10.06 9.54
C PHE A 31 25.70 10.36 9.77
N GLU A 32 26.20 11.45 9.20
CA GLU A 32 27.58 11.94 9.39
C GLU A 32 27.62 13.06 10.45
N LYS A 33 28.54 12.98 11.42
CA LYS A 33 28.66 13.94 12.53
C LYS A 33 28.91 15.38 12.11
N LYS A 34 29.61 15.62 10.99
CA LYS A 34 29.85 16.99 10.48
C LYS A 34 28.56 17.72 10.11
N SER A 35 27.44 17.02 9.93
CA SER A 35 26.12 17.62 9.70
C SER A 35 25.35 18.01 10.98
N LEU A 36 25.93 17.79 12.16
CA LEU A 36 25.34 18.09 13.48
C LEU A 36 26.11 19.15 14.27
N ALA A 37 27.27 19.61 13.79
CA ALA A 37 28.17 20.51 14.52
C ALA A 37 27.92 22.01 14.26
N ASP A 38 27.06 22.37 13.30
CA ASP A 38 26.64 23.76 13.12
C ASP A 38 25.36 24.04 13.94
N GLU A 39 25.60 24.70 15.07
CA GLU A 39 24.68 25.52 15.87
C GLU A 39 23.86 24.85 17.00
N SER A 40 24.38 25.07 18.21
CA SER A 40 23.81 24.79 19.52
C SER A 40 22.51 25.56 19.80
N SER A 41 21.40 24.84 19.93
CA SER A 41 20.30 25.21 20.84
C SER A 41 19.55 23.96 21.28
N GLU A 42 19.56 23.68 22.58
CA GLU A 42 18.91 22.53 23.21
C GLU A 42 17.39 22.72 23.20
N GLU A 43 16.67 21.89 22.44
CA GLU A 43 15.28 21.56 22.74
C GLU A 43 15.22 20.05 22.93
N GLU A 44 14.79 19.60 24.10
CA GLU A 44 14.70 18.19 24.46
C GLU A 44 13.78 17.44 23.47
N GLY A 45 14.27 16.34 22.89
CA GLY A 45 13.46 15.41 22.09
C GLY A 45 13.33 15.70 20.58
N VAL A 46 14.07 16.68 20.04
CA VAL A 46 14.16 16.93 18.58
C VAL A 46 15.58 16.65 18.09
N GLN A 47 15.74 15.77 17.10
CA GLN A 47 17.01 15.69 16.37
C GLN A 47 17.13 16.93 15.49
N LYS A 48 18.02 17.85 15.88
CA LYS A 48 18.38 19.02 15.07
C LYS A 48 19.60 18.63 14.23
N SER A 49 19.40 18.45 12.93
CA SER A 49 20.46 18.57 11.93
C SER A 49 20.05 19.66 10.97
N VAL A 50 21.01 20.24 10.25
CA VAL A 50 20.73 21.14 9.15
C VAL A 50 20.69 20.25 7.89
N ILE A 51 19.63 20.28 7.11
CA ILE A 51 19.47 21.22 5.98
C ILE A 51 18.30 20.71 5.12
N LYS A 52 17.39 21.64 4.79
CA LYS A 52 16.44 21.63 3.67
C LYS A 52 17.17 21.61 2.30
N ASN A 53 18.12 20.68 2.10
CA ASN A 53 19.09 20.78 1.00
C ASN A 53 18.70 19.88 -0.16
N MET A 54 18.49 20.51 -1.31
CA MET A 54 18.53 19.83 -2.60
C MET A 54 19.82 19.03 -2.81
N SER A 55 20.89 19.31 -2.06
CA SER A 55 22.15 18.54 -2.10
C SER A 55 22.05 17.11 -1.55
N ARG A 56 20.94 16.71 -0.92
CA ARG A 56 20.69 15.33 -0.47
C ARG A 56 19.83 14.53 -1.45
N ILE A 57 19.46 15.11 -2.59
CA ILE A 57 18.72 14.42 -3.66
C ILE A 57 19.73 13.87 -4.67
N TRP A 58 19.51 12.65 -5.17
CA TRP A 58 20.37 12.07 -6.18
C TRP A 58 20.38 12.91 -7.48
N PRO A 59 21.55 13.33 -7.98
CA PRO A 59 21.65 14.12 -9.20
C PRO A 59 20.98 13.42 -10.39
N ASN A 60 20.32 14.21 -11.24
CA ASN A 60 19.57 13.71 -12.40
C ASN A 60 18.49 12.66 -12.08
N LYS A 61 18.09 12.53 -10.80
CA LYS A 61 17.16 11.49 -10.33
C LYS A 61 17.68 10.07 -10.60
N GLN A 62 19.00 9.91 -10.66
CA GLN A 62 19.64 8.63 -10.89
C GLN A 62 20.44 8.21 -9.67
N MET A 63 20.19 7.00 -9.17
CA MET A 63 21.01 6.36 -8.15
C MET A 63 21.70 5.13 -8.73
N PRO A 64 22.90 5.27 -9.32
CA PRO A 64 23.60 4.15 -9.92
C PRO A 64 23.95 3.09 -8.87
N ILE A 65 23.71 1.80 -9.15
CA ILE A 65 23.90 0.72 -8.16
C ILE A 65 25.17 -0.07 -8.43
N LYS A 66 26.01 -0.22 -7.41
CA LYS A 66 27.18 -1.11 -7.39
C LYS A 66 27.02 -2.17 -6.30
N PHE A 67 26.97 -3.44 -6.69
CA PHE A 67 27.00 -4.54 -5.73
C PHE A 67 28.43 -4.88 -5.31
N HIS A 68 28.67 -4.92 -4.01
CA HIS A 68 29.88 -5.50 -3.44
C HIS A 68 29.90 -7.03 -3.65
N SER A 69 31.09 -7.64 -3.59
CA SER A 69 31.27 -9.08 -3.79
C SER A 69 30.61 -9.92 -2.67
N SER A 70 30.41 -9.33 -1.49
CA SER A 70 29.74 -9.97 -0.36
C SER A 70 28.24 -10.24 -0.59
N VAL A 71 27.60 -9.55 -1.54
CA VAL A 71 26.15 -9.61 -1.68
C VAL A 71 25.73 -10.92 -2.36
N GLY A 72 25.00 -11.74 -1.60
CA GLY A 72 24.45 -13.01 -2.04
C GLY A 72 23.30 -12.91 -3.04
N ARG A 73 22.85 -14.07 -3.53
CA ARG A 73 21.81 -14.16 -4.57
C ARG A 73 20.44 -13.66 -4.09
N ARG A 74 20.07 -13.87 -2.82
CA ARG A 74 18.76 -13.44 -2.28
C ARG A 74 18.70 -11.93 -2.19
N ALA A 75 19.66 -11.29 -1.52
CA ALA A 75 19.77 -9.83 -1.46
C ALA A 75 19.80 -9.18 -2.85
N ARG A 76 20.53 -9.74 -3.84
CA ARG A 76 20.52 -9.20 -5.22
C ARG A 76 19.13 -9.23 -5.87
N ARG A 77 18.35 -10.30 -5.67
CA ARG A 77 16.98 -10.39 -6.17
C ARG A 77 16.06 -9.41 -5.46
N ALA A 78 16.18 -9.29 -4.14
CA ALA A 78 15.41 -8.34 -3.34
C ALA A 78 15.64 -6.89 -3.83
N VAL A 79 16.90 -6.50 -4.02
CA VAL A 79 17.26 -5.19 -4.58
C VAL A 79 16.72 -5.01 -6.00
N GLN A 80 16.79 -6.03 -6.86
CA GLN A 80 16.23 -5.93 -8.21
C GLN A 80 14.71 -5.75 -8.19
N THR A 81 14.00 -6.48 -7.32
CA THR A 81 12.56 -6.28 -7.12
C THR A 81 12.27 -4.87 -6.63
N ALA A 82 13.05 -4.36 -5.68
CA ALA A 82 12.89 -3.01 -5.16
C ALA A 82 13.08 -1.94 -6.25
N ILE A 83 14.12 -2.07 -7.06
CA ILE A 83 14.38 -1.20 -8.23
C ILE A 83 13.19 -1.23 -9.18
N ASN A 84 12.73 -2.41 -9.59
CA ASN A 84 11.61 -2.53 -10.53
C ASN A 84 10.33 -1.88 -9.99
N THR A 85 10.05 -2.03 -8.69
CA THR A 85 8.90 -1.39 -8.03
C THR A 85 9.00 0.13 -8.08
N LEU A 86 10.17 0.68 -7.73
CA LEU A 86 10.35 2.14 -7.66
C LEU A 86 10.45 2.78 -9.06
N GLU A 87 11.10 2.14 -10.04
CA GLU A 87 11.14 2.63 -11.43
C GLU A 87 9.75 2.58 -12.10
N GLY A 88 8.90 1.62 -11.73
CA GLY A 88 7.55 1.52 -12.25
C GLY A 88 6.61 2.64 -11.78
N GLU A 89 6.83 3.13 -10.57
CA GLU A 89 5.91 4.07 -9.89
C GLU A 89 6.48 5.48 -9.74
N THR A 90 7.76 5.68 -10.06
CA THR A 90 8.46 6.96 -9.95
C THR A 90 9.22 7.31 -11.22
N CYS A 91 9.78 8.52 -11.26
CA CYS A 91 10.68 8.96 -12.33
C CYS A 91 12.17 8.78 -11.98
N ILE A 92 12.47 8.08 -10.90
CA ILE A 92 13.84 7.81 -10.43
C ILE A 92 14.36 6.59 -11.17
N SER A 93 15.64 6.62 -11.58
CA SER A 93 16.28 5.47 -12.24
C SER A 93 17.46 4.94 -11.45
N PHE A 94 17.72 3.64 -11.61
CA PHE A 94 18.75 2.91 -10.87
C PHE A 94 19.70 2.20 -11.85
N PRO A 95 20.48 2.95 -12.65
CA PRO A 95 21.36 2.35 -13.63
C PRO A 95 22.41 1.48 -12.95
N LYS A 96 22.89 0.44 -13.64
CA LYS A 96 24.07 -0.29 -13.18
C LYS A 96 25.26 0.67 -13.15
N TYR A 97 26.04 0.62 -12.08
CA TYR A 97 27.25 1.44 -11.97
C TYR A 97 28.24 1.17 -13.12
N ASP A 98 28.77 2.27 -13.65
CA ASP A 98 29.81 2.34 -14.67
C ASP A 98 30.79 3.43 -14.25
N SER A 99 32.06 3.08 -14.10
CA SER A 99 33.12 3.98 -13.63
C SER A 99 33.45 5.13 -14.59
N ASN A 100 33.09 5.02 -15.87
CA ASN A 100 33.33 6.08 -16.85
C ASN A 100 32.22 7.14 -16.86
N LEU A 101 31.02 6.77 -16.39
CA LEU A 101 29.83 7.62 -16.44
C LEU A 101 29.45 8.19 -15.06
N HIS A 102 29.65 7.40 -14.00
CA HIS A 102 29.11 7.70 -12.69
C HIS A 102 30.22 8.06 -11.70
N LYS A 103 30.26 9.33 -11.28
CA LYS A 103 31.17 9.79 -10.22
C LYS A 103 30.71 9.34 -8.83
N ASN A 104 29.40 9.31 -8.60
CA ASN A 104 28.78 8.86 -7.36
C ASN A 104 27.77 7.74 -7.67
N TYR A 105 27.62 6.81 -6.73
CA TYR A 105 26.81 5.62 -6.84
C TYR A 105 26.39 5.12 -5.46
N MET A 106 25.44 4.20 -5.39
CA MET A 106 25.07 3.51 -4.16
C MET A 106 25.78 2.16 -4.10
N THR A 107 26.46 1.88 -2.99
CA THR A 107 27.08 0.56 -2.76
C THR A 107 26.16 -0.31 -1.94
N ILE A 108 25.72 -1.44 -2.52
CA ILE A 108 25.02 -2.48 -1.77
C ILE A 108 26.06 -3.47 -1.24
N LYS A 109 26.04 -3.72 0.07
CA LYS A 109 26.97 -4.65 0.75
C LYS A 109 26.23 -5.53 1.76
N SER A 110 26.94 -6.54 2.27
CA SER A 110 26.43 -7.53 3.23
C SER A 110 27.55 -7.90 4.21
N THR A 111 28.26 -6.89 4.70
CA THR A 111 29.48 -7.05 5.50
C THR A 111 29.31 -6.66 6.96
N GLU A 112 28.14 -6.13 7.31
CA GLU A 112 27.80 -5.68 8.66
C GLU A 112 26.50 -6.34 9.14
N GLU A 113 26.25 -6.24 10.44
CA GLU A 113 24.98 -6.64 11.06
C GLU A 113 23.86 -5.64 10.75
N GLY A 114 22.65 -6.17 10.62
CA GLY A 114 21.40 -5.46 10.37
C GLY A 114 21.23 -4.94 8.93
N CYS A 115 20.01 -4.58 8.57
CA CYS A 115 19.76 -3.73 7.42
C CYS A 115 19.85 -2.26 7.85
N LYS A 116 20.54 -1.45 7.06
CA LYS A 116 20.74 -0.02 7.33
C LYS A 116 21.24 0.71 6.10
N ALA A 117 20.94 2.00 6.05
CA ALA A 117 21.30 2.87 4.95
C ALA A 117 21.65 4.28 5.43
N PHE A 118 22.55 4.91 4.67
CA PHE A 118 22.71 6.36 4.78
C PHE A 118 21.48 7.08 4.24
N VAL A 119 21.08 8.16 4.90
CA VAL A 119 19.90 8.94 4.49
C VAL A 119 20.27 9.99 3.44
N GLY A 120 19.69 9.84 2.26
CA GLY A 120 19.86 10.73 1.11
C GLY A 120 21.22 10.60 0.42
N PHE A 121 21.39 11.36 -0.67
CA PHE A 121 22.64 11.47 -1.42
C PHE A 121 23.72 12.24 -0.65
N LYS A 122 24.96 11.75 -0.72
CA LYS A 122 26.16 12.43 -0.25
C LYS A 122 27.19 12.50 -1.37
N GLU A 123 27.90 13.63 -1.48
CA GLU A 123 29.00 13.75 -2.45
C GLU A 123 30.18 12.82 -2.13
N ASN A 124 30.39 12.52 -0.84
CA ASN A 124 31.37 11.53 -0.43
C ASN A 124 30.80 10.13 -0.65
N GLN A 125 31.34 9.43 -1.65
CA GLN A 125 30.93 8.08 -2.02
C GLN A 125 31.01 7.05 -0.89
N ASN A 126 31.90 7.25 0.09
CA ASN A 126 31.98 6.36 1.26
C ASN A 126 30.71 6.44 2.13
N HIS A 127 29.87 7.46 1.95
CA HIS A 127 28.65 7.70 2.72
C HIS A 127 27.38 7.39 1.91
N ASN A 128 27.50 6.68 0.78
CA ASN A 128 26.37 6.18 -0.01
C ASN A 128 26.38 4.64 0.00
N GLN A 129 25.90 4.05 1.10
CA GLN A 129 25.94 2.61 1.31
C GLN A 129 24.63 2.08 1.89
N ILE A 130 24.20 0.92 1.42
CA ILE A 130 23.15 0.09 2.00
C ILE A 130 23.79 -1.23 2.43
N ASN A 131 23.61 -1.60 3.68
CA ASN A 131 23.95 -2.93 4.16
C ASN A 131 22.67 -3.78 4.23
N LEU A 132 22.73 -4.99 3.67
CA LEU A 132 21.72 -6.04 3.84
C LEU A 132 22.46 -7.25 4.41
N GLU A 133 22.23 -7.56 5.69
CA GLU A 133 22.95 -8.63 6.39
C GLU A 133 22.85 -9.98 5.65
N SER A 134 23.99 -10.65 5.50
CA SER A 134 24.05 -11.92 4.78
C SER A 134 23.47 -13.05 5.63
N GLY A 135 22.48 -13.77 5.08
CA GLY A 135 21.85 -14.90 5.75
C GLY A 135 20.66 -14.52 6.64
N ASP A 136 20.43 -13.24 6.88
CA ASP A 136 19.23 -12.76 7.55
C ASP A 136 18.06 -12.65 6.55
N SER A 137 17.02 -13.45 6.77
CA SER A 137 15.89 -13.55 5.83
C SER A 137 15.05 -12.27 5.75
N PHE A 138 15.10 -11.43 6.80
CA PHE A 138 14.42 -10.15 6.82
C PHE A 138 15.18 -9.13 5.96
N CYS A 139 16.48 -8.93 6.20
CA CYS A 139 17.35 -8.03 5.42
C CYS A 139 17.44 -8.44 3.95
N GLU A 140 17.48 -9.75 3.64
CA GLU A 140 17.49 -10.25 2.27
C GLU A 140 16.10 -10.26 1.58
N SER A 141 15.11 -9.56 2.13
CA SER A 141 13.75 -9.47 1.59
C SER A 141 13.51 -8.22 0.73
N SER A 142 12.58 -8.31 -0.24
CA SER A 142 12.22 -7.15 -1.07
C SER A 142 11.66 -5.97 -0.27
N PRO A 143 10.78 -6.15 0.76
CA PRO A 143 10.33 -5.04 1.59
C PRO A 143 11.48 -4.29 2.26
N SER A 144 12.43 -4.99 2.88
CA SER A 144 13.58 -4.35 3.54
C SER A 144 14.49 -3.67 2.51
N ALA A 145 14.75 -4.29 1.36
CA ALA A 145 15.52 -3.64 0.29
C ALA A 145 14.86 -2.34 -0.21
N ILE A 146 13.52 -2.29 -0.29
CA ILE A 146 12.78 -1.08 -0.65
C ILE A 146 12.93 -0.01 0.45
N HIS A 147 12.80 -0.39 1.72
CA HIS A 147 12.97 0.48 2.88
C HIS A 147 14.34 1.18 2.86
N GLU A 148 15.42 0.39 2.74
CA GLU A 148 16.79 0.92 2.73
C GLU A 148 17.10 1.79 1.50
N ILE A 149 16.52 1.44 0.35
CA ILE A 149 16.61 2.28 -0.85
C ILE A 149 15.86 3.60 -0.64
N MET A 150 14.69 3.59 0.00
CA MET A 150 13.96 4.82 0.31
C MET A 150 14.71 5.73 1.28
N HIS A 151 15.39 5.19 2.28
CA HIS A 151 16.33 5.94 3.10
C HIS A 151 17.42 6.61 2.26
N SER A 152 18.05 5.84 1.38
CA SER A 152 19.08 6.34 0.46
C SER A 152 18.58 7.42 -0.51
N LEU A 153 17.28 7.43 -0.81
CA LEU A 153 16.62 8.45 -1.61
C LEU A 153 16.23 9.70 -0.80
N GLY A 154 16.34 9.65 0.52
CA GLY A 154 16.12 10.79 1.43
C GLY A 154 14.83 10.72 2.25
N VAL A 155 14.21 9.54 2.37
CA VAL A 155 13.00 9.35 3.18
C VAL A 155 13.36 8.90 4.59
N TYR A 156 12.85 9.59 5.60
CA TYR A 156 12.98 9.22 7.02
C TYR A 156 11.84 8.31 7.44
N HIS A 157 11.92 7.72 8.63
CA HIS A 157 10.79 6.96 9.15
C HIS A 157 9.55 7.82 9.43
N GLU A 158 8.38 7.22 9.27
CA GLU A 158 7.11 7.90 9.45
C GLU A 158 6.88 8.30 10.92
N GLN A 159 7.30 7.48 11.89
CA GLN A 159 7.18 7.79 13.33
C GLN A 159 8.11 8.91 13.80
N ASN A 160 9.09 9.33 12.99
CA ASN A 160 9.94 10.47 13.29
C ASN A 160 9.38 11.79 12.73
N ARG A 161 8.21 11.81 12.09
CA ARG A 161 7.61 13.07 11.63
C ARG A 161 7.44 14.08 12.76
N TYR A 162 7.67 15.36 12.46
CA TYR A 162 7.49 16.44 13.43
C TYR A 162 6.04 16.57 13.94
N ASP A 163 5.05 16.09 13.17
CA ASP A 163 3.61 16.11 13.48
C ASP A 163 3.09 14.76 14.01
N ARG A 164 3.98 13.78 14.28
CA ARG A 164 3.58 12.41 14.67
C ARG A 164 2.75 12.35 15.96
N ASP A 165 2.94 13.30 16.88
CA ASP A 165 2.22 13.35 18.17
C ASP A 165 0.70 13.61 17.99
N GLU A 166 0.24 13.97 16.78
CA GLU A 166 -1.20 14.05 16.45
C GLU A 166 -1.82 12.68 16.06
N TYR A 167 -0.99 11.64 15.96
CA TYR A 167 -1.32 10.34 15.38
C TYR A 167 -0.93 9.19 16.32
N ILE A 168 0.25 9.27 16.93
CA ILE A 168 0.74 8.29 17.91
C ILE A 168 1.26 9.00 19.16
N GLU A 169 1.17 8.34 20.30
CA GLU A 169 1.90 8.72 21.52
C GLU A 169 3.02 7.72 21.73
N VAL A 170 4.27 8.19 21.77
CA VAL A 170 5.43 7.35 22.11
C VAL A 170 5.50 7.14 23.61
N LEU A 171 5.58 5.87 24.01
CA LEU A 171 5.67 5.42 25.38
C LEU A 171 7.15 5.27 25.74
N PHE A 172 7.84 6.38 25.96
CA PHE A 172 9.30 6.41 26.16
C PHE A 172 9.79 5.49 27.29
N ASP A 173 9.00 5.33 28.36
CA ASP A 173 9.34 4.44 29.47
C ASP A 173 9.43 2.95 29.04
N ASN A 174 8.69 2.57 27.99
CA ASN A 174 8.68 1.22 27.45
C ASN A 174 9.86 0.96 26.50
N LEU A 175 10.60 1.99 26.06
CA LEU A 175 11.73 1.85 25.14
C LEU A 175 12.98 1.39 25.88
N MET A 176 13.82 0.59 25.21
CA MET A 176 15.15 0.28 25.72
C MET A 176 16.02 1.56 25.72
N PRO A 177 16.92 1.76 26.69
CA PRO A 177 17.71 3.00 26.79
C PRO A 177 18.48 3.36 25.50
N ASP A 178 18.95 2.35 24.76
CA ASP A 178 19.70 2.46 23.50
C ASP A 178 18.84 2.70 22.25
N THR A 179 17.51 2.60 22.37
CA THR A 179 16.57 2.81 21.27
C THR A 179 15.77 4.11 21.40
N VAL A 180 15.82 4.78 22.56
CA VAL A 180 15.10 6.04 22.82
C VAL A 180 15.33 7.08 21.73
N SER A 181 16.59 7.25 21.29
CA SER A 181 16.95 8.25 20.27
C SER A 181 16.32 7.98 18.90
N GLN A 182 15.93 6.74 18.62
CA GLN A 182 15.29 6.31 17.37
C GLN A 182 13.85 6.81 17.27
N TYR A 183 13.25 7.21 18.39
CA TYR A 183 11.89 7.73 18.47
C TYR A 183 11.82 9.26 18.57
N TYR A 184 12.96 9.95 18.52
CA TYR A 184 12.99 11.40 18.46
C TYR A 184 12.43 11.93 17.14
N LYS A 185 11.75 13.07 17.21
CA LYS A 185 11.18 13.70 16.02
C LYS A 185 12.30 14.35 15.21
N GLN A 186 12.19 14.24 13.88
CA GLN A 186 12.95 15.07 12.96
C GLN A 186 12.41 16.49 13.00
N SER A 187 13.29 17.47 12.79
CA SER A 187 12.89 18.87 12.72
C SER A 187 12.07 19.16 11.45
N ARG A 188 11.27 20.23 11.46
CA ARG A 188 10.60 20.74 10.24
C ARG A 188 11.59 21.22 9.15
N ALA A 189 12.85 21.43 9.52
CA ALA A 189 13.89 21.79 8.57
C ALA A 189 14.42 20.56 7.80
N ASP A 190 14.40 19.39 8.42
CA ASP A 190 14.95 18.14 7.87
C ASP A 190 13.90 17.29 7.17
N LEU A 191 12.67 17.29 7.68
CA LEU A 191 11.58 16.47 7.18
C LEU A 191 10.44 17.34 6.65
N GLU A 192 10.15 17.20 5.36
CA GLU A 192 8.98 17.77 4.71
C GLU A 192 7.92 16.68 4.50
N THR A 193 6.67 16.99 4.85
CA THR A 193 5.55 16.06 4.69
C THR A 193 4.93 16.17 3.30
N TYR A 194 5.27 17.23 2.56
CA TYR A 194 4.73 17.53 1.22
C TYR A 194 3.21 17.64 1.20
N GLY A 195 2.60 18.00 2.34
CA GLY A 195 1.16 18.03 2.56
C GLY A 195 0.49 16.65 2.57
N GLU A 196 1.26 15.57 2.63
CA GLU A 196 0.73 14.21 2.73
C GLU A 196 0.32 13.88 4.18
N PRO A 197 -0.81 13.16 4.38
CA PRO A 197 -1.24 12.77 5.71
C PRO A 197 -0.26 11.76 6.33
N TYR A 198 -0.34 11.58 7.65
CA TYR A 198 0.38 10.52 8.35
C TYR A 198 -0.07 9.15 7.87
N ASP A 199 0.90 8.26 7.60
CA ASP A 199 0.65 6.97 6.98
C ASP A 199 1.07 5.79 7.86
N TYR A 200 0.11 5.24 8.61
CA TYR A 200 0.32 4.04 9.43
C TYR A 200 0.69 2.79 8.61
N GLY A 201 0.35 2.77 7.31
CA GLY A 201 0.67 1.68 6.39
C GLY A 201 1.95 1.91 5.58
N SER A 202 2.70 2.96 5.90
CA SER A 202 3.97 3.26 5.24
C SER A 202 4.97 2.13 5.43
N ILE A 203 5.72 1.82 4.38
CA ILE A 203 6.87 0.90 4.50
C ILE A 203 7.96 1.48 5.40
N MET A 204 7.94 2.80 5.63
CA MET A 204 8.89 3.54 6.47
C MET A 204 8.42 3.67 7.93
N HIS A 205 7.34 3.02 8.35
CA HIS A 205 6.87 3.07 9.73
C HIS A 205 7.43 1.91 10.55
N TYR A 206 7.94 2.17 11.76
CA TYR A 206 8.32 1.12 12.69
C TYR A 206 7.12 0.31 13.18
N GLU A 207 7.35 -0.97 13.47
CA GLU A 207 6.37 -1.79 14.18
C GLU A 207 6.16 -1.29 15.61
N VAL A 208 4.98 -1.56 16.17
CA VAL A 208 4.55 -1.07 17.50
C VAL A 208 5.53 -1.45 18.62
N ARG A 209 6.20 -2.59 18.49
CA ARG A 209 7.08 -3.15 19.52
C ARG A 209 8.58 -2.97 19.24
N ALA A 210 8.94 -2.21 18.21
CA ALA A 210 10.33 -2.03 17.79
C ALA A 210 11.18 -1.41 18.92
N GLY A 211 12.26 -2.07 19.30
CA GLY A 211 13.20 -1.51 20.27
C GLY A 211 12.65 -1.35 21.70
N THR A 212 11.67 -2.17 22.09
CA THR A 212 10.97 -2.06 23.38
C THR A 212 11.47 -3.04 24.43
N LYS A 213 11.29 -2.67 25.70
CA LYS A 213 11.52 -3.56 26.85
C LYS A 213 10.42 -4.62 26.89
N TYR A 214 10.82 -5.89 27.00
CA TYR A 214 9.91 -7.01 27.29
C TYR A 214 8.72 -7.16 26.32
N GLY A 215 8.83 -6.67 25.08
CA GLY A 215 7.75 -6.72 24.08
C GLY A 215 6.56 -5.81 24.36
N LEU A 216 6.72 -4.83 25.24
CA LEU A 216 5.73 -3.77 25.49
C LEU A 216 5.53 -2.90 24.24
N PRO A 217 4.39 -2.21 24.07
CA PRO A 217 4.23 -1.26 22.98
C PRO A 217 5.17 -0.04 23.19
N GLY A 218 5.89 0.35 22.15
CA GLY A 218 6.75 1.54 22.13
C GLY A 218 5.96 2.82 21.81
N PHE A 219 4.78 2.67 21.20
CA PHE A 219 3.82 3.74 21.01
C PHE A 219 2.40 3.18 20.98
N ARG A 220 1.40 4.06 21.17
CA ARG A 220 -0.01 3.75 20.93
C ARG A 220 -0.62 4.71 19.92
N VAL A 221 -1.64 4.28 19.20
CA VAL A 221 -2.30 5.08 18.18
C VAL A 221 -3.39 5.94 18.82
N LEU A 222 -3.40 7.24 18.50
CA LEU A 222 -4.36 8.22 19.02
C LEU A 222 -5.64 8.32 18.19
N ARG A 223 -5.68 7.66 17.03
CA ARG A 223 -6.81 7.59 16.09
C ARG A 223 -7.24 6.14 15.87
N SER A 224 -8.44 5.93 15.34
CA SER A 224 -8.90 4.57 15.02
C SER A 224 -8.07 3.95 13.89
N TYR A 225 -7.15 3.05 14.24
CA TYR A 225 -6.36 2.23 13.33
C TYR A 225 -5.98 0.91 14.01
N ASN A 226 -5.74 -0.15 13.24
CA ASN A 226 -5.27 -1.41 13.79
C ASN A 226 -3.76 -1.34 14.09
N GLU A 227 -3.39 -1.27 15.37
CA GLU A 227 -1.98 -1.15 15.79
C GLU A 227 -1.13 -2.33 15.29
N ASP A 228 -1.67 -3.55 15.31
CA ASP A 228 -0.96 -4.76 14.90
C ASP A 228 -0.68 -4.82 13.38
N ALA A 229 -1.22 -3.89 12.59
CA ALA A 229 -0.91 -3.80 11.16
C ALA A 229 0.28 -2.86 10.86
N ILE A 230 0.68 -2.02 11.83
CA ILE A 230 1.71 -1.00 11.65
C ILE A 230 3.10 -1.65 11.60
N GLY A 231 3.92 -1.26 10.61
CA GLY A 231 5.30 -1.74 10.47
C GLY A 231 5.47 -3.11 9.81
N HIS A 232 4.40 -3.65 9.20
CA HIS A 232 4.45 -4.96 8.51
C HIS A 232 4.19 -4.87 7.00
N ALA A 233 4.30 -3.67 6.42
CA ALA A 233 4.09 -3.43 4.99
C ALA A 233 5.03 -4.28 4.12
N LYS A 234 4.49 -4.80 3.00
CA LYS A 234 5.24 -5.63 2.04
C LYS A 234 5.64 -4.88 0.77
N ALA A 235 5.17 -3.64 0.62
CA ALA A 235 5.43 -2.75 -0.50
C ALA A 235 5.23 -1.30 -0.04
N PRO A 236 5.79 -0.30 -0.76
CA PRO A 236 5.51 1.10 -0.52
C PRO A 236 4.01 1.37 -0.56
N SER A 237 3.54 2.21 0.35
CA SER A 237 2.21 2.76 0.23
C SER A 237 2.16 3.75 -0.95
N ARG A 238 0.95 4.16 -1.33
CA ARG A 238 0.80 5.26 -2.30
C ARG A 238 1.29 6.59 -1.75
N ILE A 239 1.25 6.76 -0.43
CA ILE A 239 1.68 8.00 0.22
C ILE A 239 3.21 8.06 0.18
N ASP A 240 3.88 6.93 0.39
CA ASP A 240 5.34 6.78 0.21
C ASP A 240 5.76 7.19 -1.20
N LEU A 241 5.10 6.63 -2.22
CA LEU A 241 5.39 6.92 -3.62
C LEU A 241 5.11 8.39 -3.98
N ARG A 242 4.03 8.98 -3.47
CA ARG A 242 3.74 10.41 -3.68
C ARG A 242 4.77 11.32 -3.00
N LYS A 243 5.20 11.02 -1.78
CA LYS A 243 6.27 11.75 -1.09
C LYS A 243 7.54 11.73 -1.94
N LEU A 244 7.92 10.54 -2.43
CA LEU A 244 9.11 10.35 -3.25
C LEU A 244 9.00 11.07 -4.61
N ASN A 245 7.84 10.99 -5.27
CA ASN A 245 7.58 11.69 -6.52
C ASN A 245 7.58 13.22 -6.37
N LYS A 246 7.06 13.74 -5.26
CA LYS A 246 7.14 15.18 -4.95
C LYS A 246 8.57 15.61 -4.65
N LEU A 247 9.31 14.84 -3.84
CA LEU A 247 10.72 15.08 -3.53
C LEU A 247 11.59 15.15 -4.80
N TYR A 248 11.40 14.24 -5.75
CA TYR A 248 12.18 14.17 -6.99
C TYR A 248 11.54 14.96 -8.16
N GLY A 249 10.46 15.71 -7.91
CA GLY A 249 9.78 16.51 -8.94
C GLY A 249 9.36 15.69 -10.15
N CYS A 250 8.76 14.52 -9.93
CA CYS A 250 8.32 13.64 -10.99
C CYS A 250 7.10 14.23 -11.74
N PRO A 251 7.02 14.04 -13.07
CA PRO A 251 5.90 14.54 -13.86
C PRO A 251 4.56 14.05 -13.33
N ALA A 252 3.51 14.83 -13.59
CA ALA A 252 2.16 14.46 -13.20
C ALA A 252 1.77 13.07 -13.71
N SER A 253 2.31 12.59 -14.84
CA SER A 253 2.08 11.23 -15.36
C SER A 253 2.48 10.10 -14.40
N HIS A 254 3.50 10.32 -13.55
CA HIS A 254 3.91 9.41 -12.47
C HIS A 254 3.17 9.70 -11.15
N ASN A 255 2.61 10.91 -10.99
CA ASN A 255 1.64 11.24 -9.94
C ASN A 255 0.18 10.90 -10.32
N THR A 256 -0.07 10.43 -11.55
CA THR A 256 -1.38 10.01 -12.07
C THR A 256 -1.56 8.51 -12.09
N GLY A 257 -0.69 7.76 -11.40
CA GLY A 257 -1.04 6.44 -10.90
C GLY A 257 -2.16 6.59 -9.88
N CYS A 258 -3.41 6.63 -10.36
CA CYS A 258 -4.62 6.41 -9.57
C CYS A 258 -4.62 7.07 -8.18
N SER A 259 -5.14 8.30 -8.12
CA SER A 259 -5.44 8.95 -6.85
C SER A 259 -6.60 8.21 -6.19
N LEU A 260 -6.33 7.17 -5.39
CA LEU A 260 -7.32 6.71 -4.41
C LEU A 260 -7.62 7.91 -3.53
N LYS A 261 -8.85 8.42 -3.66
CA LYS A 261 -9.42 9.25 -2.63
C LYS A 261 -9.71 8.34 -1.46
N VAL A 262 -8.71 7.90 -0.69
CA VAL A 262 -8.98 7.24 0.59
C VAL A 262 -9.54 8.35 1.48
N PRO A 263 -10.85 8.41 1.77
CA PRO A 263 -11.36 9.39 2.69
C PRO A 263 -11.00 8.86 4.08
N ARG A 264 -10.18 9.62 4.82
CA ARG A 264 -10.08 9.50 6.28
C ARG A 264 -11.46 9.20 6.86
N LEU A 265 -11.64 8.03 7.49
CA LEU A 265 -12.72 7.71 8.43
C LEU A 265 -14.09 8.36 8.08
N LYS A 266 -14.67 8.02 6.91
CA LYS A 266 -16.11 8.21 6.63
C LYS A 266 -16.85 6.93 6.25
N ILE A 267 -16.20 5.77 6.32
CA ILE A 267 -16.85 4.48 6.02
C ILE A 267 -17.84 4.10 7.12
N LEU A 268 -17.57 4.43 8.39
CA LEU A 268 -18.52 4.21 9.49
C LEU A 268 -19.60 5.31 9.58
N SER A 269 -19.30 6.56 9.20
CA SER A 269 -20.31 7.63 9.26
C SER A 269 -21.31 7.58 8.10
N ARG A 270 -20.95 7.03 6.93
CA ARG A 270 -21.90 6.83 5.82
C ARG A 270 -22.77 5.59 6.02
N PHE A 271 -22.26 4.55 6.70
CA PHE A 271 -23.09 3.40 7.10
C PHE A 271 -24.23 3.81 8.05
N LEU A 272 -24.00 4.82 8.89
CA LEU A 272 -25.00 5.34 9.84
C LEU A 272 -25.82 6.53 9.30
N SER A 273 -25.49 7.09 8.13
CA SER A 273 -26.15 8.30 7.62
C SER A 273 -26.97 8.07 6.34
N SER A 274 -27.18 6.83 5.89
CA SER A 274 -28.08 6.54 4.75
C SER A 274 -29.58 6.77 5.03
N TYR A 275 -29.92 7.36 6.19
CA TYR A 275 -31.25 7.92 6.48
C TYR A 275 -31.34 9.45 6.39
N GLY A 276 -30.33 10.12 5.82
CA GLY A 276 -30.33 11.59 5.68
C GLY A 276 -29.88 12.03 4.30
N SER A 277 -30.75 12.76 3.62
CA SER A 277 -30.59 13.40 2.31
C SER A 277 -29.33 14.28 2.22
N ASP A 278 -28.40 13.96 1.32
CA ASP A 278 -27.65 14.97 0.57
C ASP A 278 -27.02 14.34 -0.69
N GLU A 279 -27.62 14.62 -1.84
CA GLU A 279 -27.16 14.20 -3.17
C GLU A 279 -26.12 15.20 -3.70
N SER A 280 -24.87 14.75 -3.85
CA SER A 280 -23.91 15.42 -4.75
C SER A 280 -23.64 14.51 -5.94
N GLU A 281 -23.98 15.01 -7.13
CA GLU A 281 -23.93 14.37 -8.45
C GLU A 281 -22.59 13.70 -8.78
N ARG A 282 -22.42 12.44 -8.38
CA ARG A 282 -21.46 11.51 -8.99
C ARG A 282 -22.22 10.26 -9.42
N ASN A 283 -22.37 10.07 -10.74
CA ASN A 283 -22.88 8.86 -11.40
C ASN A 283 -24.03 8.14 -10.64
N SER A 284 -25.14 8.83 -10.37
CA SER A 284 -26.29 8.17 -9.73
C SER A 284 -26.94 7.17 -10.68
N TRP A 285 -26.86 5.88 -10.37
CA TRP A 285 -27.56 4.80 -11.11
C TRP A 285 -29.02 4.61 -10.68
N ILE A 286 -29.52 5.51 -9.84
CA ILE A 286 -30.80 5.39 -9.15
C ILE A 286 -31.96 5.93 -10.01
N THR A 287 -31.69 6.77 -11.01
CA THR A 287 -32.73 7.58 -11.67
C THR A 287 -33.25 7.07 -13.02
N GLU A 288 -32.65 6.04 -13.63
CA GLU A 288 -33.09 5.55 -14.94
C GLU A 288 -33.66 4.13 -14.82
N ASP A 289 -34.98 4.00 -14.81
CA ASP A 289 -35.73 2.74 -14.95
C ASP A 289 -35.68 1.75 -13.77
N ALA A 290 -35.53 2.22 -12.53
CA ALA A 290 -35.56 1.34 -11.36
C ALA A 290 -37.01 1.02 -10.95
N ILE A 291 -37.35 -0.27 -10.86
CA ILE A 291 -38.63 -0.71 -10.29
C ILE A 291 -38.67 -0.29 -8.81
N THR A 292 -39.65 0.55 -8.46
CA THR A 292 -39.94 0.96 -7.08
C THR A 292 -40.60 -0.18 -6.32
N GLU A 293 -40.42 -0.23 -4.99
CA GLU A 293 -40.90 -1.34 -4.15
C GLU A 293 -42.41 -1.60 -4.27
N ASP A 294 -43.19 -0.60 -4.72
CA ASP A 294 -44.66 -0.66 -4.85
C ASP A 294 -45.20 -1.07 -6.23
N GLU A 295 -44.37 -1.23 -7.28
CA GLU A 295 -44.85 -1.69 -8.60
C GLU A 295 -44.49 -3.16 -8.85
N SER A 296 -45.17 -4.06 -8.14
CA SER A 296 -45.24 -5.47 -8.54
C SER A 296 -46.64 -5.82 -9.03
N THR A 297 -46.93 -5.54 -10.30
CA THR A 297 -47.94 -6.30 -11.03
C THR A 297 -47.25 -7.36 -11.87
N GLU A 298 -47.75 -8.58 -11.70
CA GLU A 298 -47.25 -9.85 -12.19
C GLU A 298 -47.08 -9.93 -13.72
N SER A 299 -45.88 -10.31 -14.16
CA SER A 299 -45.67 -11.33 -15.19
C SER A 299 -44.24 -11.85 -15.02
N ASP A 300 -44.05 -12.72 -14.02
CA ASP A 300 -42.78 -13.40 -13.78
C ASP A 300 -42.57 -14.46 -14.88
N ASP A 301 -41.91 -14.07 -15.98
CA ASP A 301 -41.22 -15.05 -16.80
C ASP A 301 -40.13 -15.70 -15.93
N GLU A 302 -40.37 -16.95 -15.56
CA GLU A 302 -39.55 -17.77 -14.68
C GLU A 302 -38.22 -18.11 -15.37
N LEU A 303 -37.28 -17.14 -15.42
CA LEU A 303 -35.93 -17.38 -15.91
C LEU A 303 -35.23 -18.39 -14.99
N THR A 304 -35.02 -19.61 -15.49
CA THR A 304 -34.28 -20.66 -14.76
C THR A 304 -32.78 -20.37 -14.78
N LEU A 305 -32.01 -21.00 -13.88
CA LEU A 305 -30.54 -20.90 -13.90
C LEU A 305 -29.94 -21.37 -15.23
N SER A 306 -30.58 -22.35 -15.87
CA SER A 306 -30.30 -22.77 -17.25
C SER A 306 -30.56 -21.64 -18.25
N ASP A 307 -31.66 -20.89 -18.15
CA ASP A 307 -31.96 -19.78 -19.08
C ASP A 307 -31.03 -18.56 -18.88
N LEU A 308 -30.47 -18.42 -17.67
CA LEU A 308 -29.52 -17.36 -17.34
C LEU A 308 -28.10 -17.64 -17.81
N PHE A 309 -27.75 -18.88 -18.11
CA PHE A 309 -26.37 -19.33 -18.40
C PHE A 309 -26.29 -20.53 -19.37
N SER A 310 -27.22 -20.65 -20.33
CA SER A 310 -27.38 -21.78 -21.26
C SER A 310 -26.25 -21.97 -22.30
N ASP A 311 -25.00 -21.77 -21.90
CA ASP A 311 -23.84 -21.96 -22.75
C ASP A 311 -23.05 -23.16 -22.21
N ASP A 312 -22.92 -24.23 -23.00
CA ASP A 312 -22.14 -25.44 -22.68
C ASP A 312 -20.64 -25.16 -22.40
N ASP A 313 -20.20 -23.91 -22.60
CA ASP A 313 -18.85 -23.38 -22.43
C ASP A 313 -18.48 -22.98 -20.98
N PHE A 314 -19.38 -23.04 -19.99
CA PHE A 314 -19.08 -22.61 -18.60
C PHE A 314 -19.21 -23.74 -17.56
N ASP A 315 -18.39 -23.67 -16.52
CA ASP A 315 -18.44 -24.48 -15.30
C ASP A 315 -18.90 -23.64 -14.11
N PHE A 316 -19.60 -24.30 -13.19
CA PHE A 316 -20.10 -23.72 -11.93
C PHE A 316 -19.28 -24.27 -10.76
N VAL A 317 -18.64 -23.39 -10.00
CA VAL A 317 -17.90 -23.75 -8.79
C VAL A 317 -18.45 -22.91 -7.63
N GLY A 318 -19.43 -23.45 -6.92
CA GLY A 318 -20.14 -22.70 -5.87
C GLY A 318 -20.96 -21.55 -6.48
N ASP A 319 -20.62 -20.31 -6.10
CA ASP A 319 -21.17 -19.05 -6.62
C ASP A 319 -20.39 -18.50 -7.85
N MET A 320 -19.28 -19.13 -8.22
CA MET A 320 -18.42 -18.70 -9.33
C MET A 320 -18.80 -19.38 -10.66
N ILE A 321 -18.80 -18.59 -11.74
CA ILE A 321 -19.01 -19.06 -13.12
C ILE A 321 -17.72 -18.88 -13.94
N ILE A 322 -17.17 -19.97 -14.47
CA ILE A 322 -15.82 -20.02 -15.10
C ILE A 322 -15.92 -20.57 -16.53
N GLU A 323 -15.22 -20.00 -17.52
CA GLU A 323 -15.22 -20.47 -18.91
C GLU A 323 -14.32 -21.71 -19.09
N LYS A 324 -14.87 -22.84 -19.54
CA LYS A 324 -14.20 -24.16 -19.70
C LYS A 324 -12.93 -24.10 -20.54
N LYS A 325 -12.98 -23.39 -21.68
CA LYS A 325 -11.88 -23.32 -22.66
C LYS A 325 -10.62 -22.61 -22.14
N LYS A 326 -10.67 -22.03 -20.93
CA LYS A 326 -9.55 -21.32 -20.29
C LYS A 326 -9.09 -21.96 -18.97
N LEU A 327 -9.78 -23.01 -18.49
CA LEU A 327 -9.28 -23.85 -17.39
C LEU A 327 -8.11 -24.72 -17.86
N GLU A 328 -8.18 -25.23 -19.09
CA GLU A 328 -7.12 -26.03 -19.72
C GLU A 328 -5.79 -25.26 -19.91
N ASP A 329 -5.84 -23.92 -20.08
CA ASP A 329 -4.65 -23.07 -20.19
C ASP A 329 -3.98 -22.75 -18.83
N ASP A 330 -4.73 -22.83 -17.72
CA ASP A 330 -4.22 -22.60 -16.36
C ASP A 330 -3.61 -23.89 -15.75
N GLU A 331 -4.01 -25.08 -16.21
CA GLU A 331 -3.44 -26.40 -15.80
C GLU A 331 -2.08 -26.73 -16.45
N SER A 332 -1.73 -26.14 -17.60
CA SER A 332 -0.49 -26.50 -18.31
C SER A 332 0.80 -25.91 -17.71
N SER A 333 0.74 -25.35 -16.50
CA SER A 333 1.88 -24.73 -15.80
C SER A 333 2.02 -25.15 -14.33
N GLU A 334 1.63 -26.39 -14.02
CA GLU A 334 1.84 -27.00 -12.71
C GLU A 334 3.34 -27.20 -12.41
N GLU A 335 3.97 -26.20 -11.78
CA GLU A 335 4.92 -26.50 -10.71
C GLU A 335 4.11 -26.81 -9.45
N GLU A 336 4.29 -28.03 -8.93
CA GLU A 336 3.60 -28.56 -7.74
C GLU A 336 3.56 -27.55 -6.58
N GLY A 337 2.35 -27.22 -6.11
CA GLY A 337 2.14 -26.81 -4.72
C GLY A 337 1.68 -25.37 -4.42
N VAL A 338 1.26 -24.55 -5.39
CA VAL A 338 0.59 -23.26 -5.07
C VAL A 338 -0.57 -22.95 -6.02
N GLN A 339 -1.78 -23.40 -5.66
CA GLN A 339 -3.03 -22.86 -6.21
C GLN A 339 -3.24 -21.45 -5.62
N LYS A 340 -3.41 -20.44 -6.48
CA LYS A 340 -3.54 -19.02 -6.08
C LYS A 340 -4.97 -18.54 -6.32
N SER A 341 -5.53 -17.81 -5.37
CA SER A 341 -6.93 -17.31 -5.36
C SER A 341 -7.20 -16.13 -6.31
N VAL A 342 -6.31 -15.87 -7.28
CA VAL A 342 -6.44 -14.77 -8.24
C VAL A 342 -6.04 -15.27 -9.62
N VAL A 343 -6.81 -14.90 -10.64
CA VAL A 343 -6.56 -15.27 -12.04
C VAL A 343 -5.18 -14.81 -12.50
N LYS A 344 -4.33 -15.75 -12.96
CA LYS A 344 -2.96 -15.47 -13.44
C LYS A 344 -2.91 -14.97 -14.88
N ASN A 345 -3.86 -15.40 -15.71
CA ASN A 345 -3.88 -15.09 -17.13
C ASN A 345 -4.24 -13.62 -17.37
N MET A 346 -3.31 -12.83 -17.90
CA MET A 346 -3.52 -11.40 -18.19
C MET A 346 -4.70 -11.13 -19.14
N SER A 347 -5.09 -12.12 -19.96
CA SER A 347 -6.27 -12.03 -20.85
C SER A 347 -7.61 -12.08 -20.11
N ARG A 348 -7.60 -12.32 -18.80
CA ARG A 348 -8.77 -12.34 -17.90
C ARG A 348 -8.79 -11.15 -16.93
N ILE A 349 -7.91 -10.18 -17.11
CA ILE A 349 -7.93 -8.90 -16.40
C ILE A 349 -8.68 -7.87 -17.25
N TRP A 350 -9.52 -7.03 -16.63
CA TRP A 350 -10.27 -6.00 -17.34
C TRP A 350 -9.33 -4.95 -17.95
N PRO A 351 -9.47 -4.64 -19.26
CA PRO A 351 -8.60 -3.67 -19.90
C PRO A 351 -8.83 -2.26 -19.34
N ASN A 352 -7.76 -1.46 -19.32
CA ASN A 352 -7.75 -0.06 -18.87
C ASN A 352 -8.25 0.18 -17.44
N ASN A 353 -8.29 -0.86 -16.58
CA ASN A 353 -8.89 -0.81 -15.25
C ASN A 353 -10.34 -0.29 -15.27
N GLN A 354 -11.07 -0.56 -16.36
CA GLN A 354 -12.47 -0.17 -16.48
C GLN A 354 -13.35 -1.41 -16.55
N VAL A 355 -14.38 -1.44 -15.71
CA VAL A 355 -15.39 -2.50 -15.66
C VAL A 355 -16.76 -1.87 -15.93
N PRO A 356 -17.14 -1.67 -17.20
CA PRO A 356 -18.41 -1.05 -17.51
C PRO A 356 -19.59 -1.86 -16.98
N ILE A 357 -20.53 -1.23 -16.27
CA ILE A 357 -21.70 -1.91 -15.69
C ILE A 357 -22.97 -1.56 -16.46
N ARG A 358 -23.78 -2.58 -16.75
CA ARG A 358 -25.15 -2.44 -17.28
C ARG A 358 -26.14 -3.15 -16.38
N PHE A 359 -27.15 -2.43 -15.89
CA PHE A 359 -28.26 -3.03 -15.16
C PHE A 359 -29.30 -3.59 -16.12
N HIS A 360 -29.81 -4.79 -15.81
CA HIS A 360 -31.02 -5.31 -16.41
C HIS A 360 -32.25 -4.68 -15.75
N PRO A 361 -33.39 -4.51 -16.46
CA PRO A 361 -34.62 -3.96 -15.87
C PRO A 361 -35.11 -4.69 -14.62
N SER A 362 -34.72 -5.96 -14.46
CA SER A 362 -35.08 -6.78 -13.29
C SER A 362 -34.45 -6.33 -11.97
N VAL A 363 -33.44 -5.45 -11.99
CA VAL A 363 -32.72 -5.02 -10.79
C VAL A 363 -33.47 -3.88 -10.09
N ARG A 364 -33.96 -4.19 -8.88
CA ARG A 364 -34.74 -3.26 -8.04
C ARG A 364 -33.89 -2.15 -7.46
N THR A 365 -34.56 -1.08 -7.02
CA THR A 365 -33.93 0.10 -6.43
C THR A 365 -33.00 -0.23 -5.26
N LYS A 366 -33.40 -1.15 -4.36
CA LYS A 366 -32.55 -1.62 -3.23
C LYS A 366 -31.22 -2.20 -3.74
N ALA A 367 -31.27 -3.16 -4.64
CA ALA A 367 -30.07 -3.79 -5.21
C ALA A 367 -29.18 -2.79 -5.95
N ARG A 368 -29.76 -1.84 -6.71
CA ARG A 368 -28.99 -0.78 -7.38
C ARG A 368 -28.24 0.11 -6.39
N ARG A 369 -28.85 0.46 -5.25
CA ARG A 369 -28.20 1.22 -4.18
C ARG A 369 -27.04 0.44 -3.56
N SER A 370 -27.22 -0.86 -3.32
CA SER A 370 -26.15 -1.72 -2.80
C SER A 370 -24.99 -1.85 -3.77
N VAL A 371 -25.25 -2.00 -5.07
CA VAL A 371 -24.23 -2.01 -6.12
C VAL A 371 -23.53 -0.66 -6.22
N GLN A 372 -24.26 0.45 -6.18
CA GLN A 372 -23.67 1.78 -6.17
C GLN A 372 -22.74 1.98 -4.96
N SER A 373 -23.17 1.52 -3.78
CA SER A 373 -22.36 1.58 -2.56
C SER A 373 -21.10 0.72 -2.68
N ALA A 374 -21.23 -0.51 -3.18
CA ALA A 374 -20.11 -1.43 -3.40
C ALA A 374 -19.10 -0.86 -4.39
N VAL A 375 -19.57 -0.31 -5.52
CA VAL A 375 -18.73 0.34 -6.52
C VAL A 375 -18.02 1.55 -5.93
N ASN A 376 -18.71 2.41 -5.18
CA ASN A 376 -18.06 3.56 -4.56
C ASN A 376 -16.93 3.11 -3.62
N ILE A 377 -17.15 2.06 -2.83
CA ILE A 377 -16.11 1.49 -1.95
C ILE A 377 -14.94 0.96 -2.77
N LEU A 378 -15.20 0.24 -3.86
CA LEU A 378 -14.16 -0.35 -4.70
C LEU A 378 -13.42 0.70 -5.52
N GLU A 379 -14.06 1.74 -6.04
CA GLU A 379 -13.39 2.88 -6.70
C GLU A 379 -12.58 3.72 -5.70
N ASP A 380 -13.04 3.83 -4.45
CA ASP A 380 -12.33 4.53 -3.38
C ASP A 380 -11.17 3.71 -2.80
N ALA A 381 -11.20 2.37 -2.92
CA ALA A 381 -10.20 1.44 -2.41
C ALA A 381 -9.26 0.83 -3.47
N THR A 382 -9.66 0.85 -4.74
CA THR A 382 -8.92 0.26 -5.87
C THR A 382 -8.77 1.24 -7.04
N CYS A 383 -7.94 0.88 -8.02
CA CYS A 383 -7.76 1.69 -9.23
C CYS A 383 -8.73 1.34 -10.36
N ILE A 384 -9.76 0.59 -10.02
CA ILE A 384 -10.73 0.08 -10.96
C ILE A 384 -11.87 1.08 -10.98
N SER A 385 -12.25 1.50 -12.18
CA SER A 385 -13.42 2.34 -12.41
C SER A 385 -14.56 1.49 -12.96
N PHE A 386 -15.78 1.81 -12.57
CA PHE A 386 -16.97 1.09 -12.99
C PHE A 386 -17.90 2.05 -13.75
N PRO A 387 -17.54 2.47 -14.97
CA PRO A 387 -18.36 3.42 -15.71
C PRO A 387 -19.71 2.80 -16.10
N LYS A 388 -20.75 3.63 -16.24
CA LYS A 388 -22.00 3.18 -16.86
C LYS A 388 -21.74 2.69 -18.28
N TYR A 389 -22.31 1.55 -18.64
CA TYR A 389 -22.14 0.98 -19.98
C TYR A 389 -22.59 1.96 -21.08
N ASN A 390 -21.77 2.12 -22.10
CA ASN A 390 -22.05 2.91 -23.29
C ASN A 390 -21.67 2.07 -24.51
N PRO A 391 -22.63 1.69 -25.39
CA PRO A 391 -22.37 0.79 -26.51
C PRO A 391 -21.38 1.35 -27.54
N ASN A 392 -21.21 2.68 -27.61
CA ASN A 392 -20.27 3.32 -28.53
C ASN A 392 -18.83 3.36 -27.99
N ARG A 393 -18.63 3.14 -26.68
CA ARG A 393 -17.32 3.23 -26.01
C ARG A 393 -16.83 1.91 -25.45
N HIS A 394 -17.75 1.04 -25.03
CA HIS A 394 -17.44 -0.16 -24.29
C HIS A 394 -17.76 -1.39 -25.13
N LYS A 395 -16.71 -2.11 -25.53
CA LYS A 395 -16.83 -3.38 -26.25
C LYS A 395 -17.41 -4.46 -25.33
N ASN A 396 -16.98 -4.55 -24.07
CA ASN A 396 -17.46 -5.55 -23.10
C ASN A 396 -17.91 -4.86 -21.81
N PHE A 397 -18.78 -5.53 -21.05
CA PHE A 397 -19.41 -4.99 -19.85
C PHE A 397 -19.94 -6.11 -18.94
N VAL A 398 -20.14 -5.78 -17.67
CA VAL A 398 -20.79 -6.65 -16.69
C VAL A 398 -22.28 -6.38 -16.68
N MET A 399 -23.09 -7.41 -16.93
CA MET A 399 -24.54 -7.32 -16.81
C MET A 399 -24.98 -7.76 -15.41
N ILE A 400 -25.59 -6.84 -14.65
CA ILE A 400 -26.16 -7.13 -13.33
C ILE A 400 -27.65 -7.43 -13.48
N LYS A 401 -28.10 -8.56 -12.93
CA LYS A 401 -29.49 -9.01 -12.93
C LYS A 401 -29.95 -9.33 -11.51
N SER A 402 -31.25 -9.15 -11.24
CA SER A 402 -31.87 -9.68 -10.03
C SER A 402 -32.93 -10.72 -10.38
N THR A 403 -32.80 -11.92 -9.82
CA THR A 403 -33.65 -13.09 -10.07
C THR A 403 -34.09 -13.74 -8.76
N LYS A 404 -34.93 -14.78 -8.79
CA LYS A 404 -35.43 -15.45 -7.56
C LYS A 404 -34.51 -16.56 -7.04
N LYS A 405 -33.30 -16.75 -7.59
CA LYS A 405 -32.39 -17.83 -7.17
C LYS A 405 -30.91 -17.41 -7.16
N ALA A 406 -30.26 -17.58 -6.00
CA ALA A 406 -28.81 -17.58 -5.69
C ALA A 406 -27.96 -16.35 -6.10
N CYS A 407 -26.93 -16.02 -5.31
CA CYS A 407 -25.90 -15.05 -5.69
C CYS A 407 -24.86 -15.73 -6.58
N MET A 408 -24.52 -15.15 -7.72
CA MET A 408 -23.47 -15.71 -8.59
C MET A 408 -22.75 -14.63 -9.37
N SER A 409 -21.47 -14.88 -9.69
CA SER A 409 -20.68 -14.01 -10.54
C SER A 409 -19.76 -14.79 -11.48
N THR A 410 -19.59 -14.25 -12.69
CA THR A 410 -18.52 -14.70 -13.59
C THR A 410 -17.16 -14.31 -13.04
N VAL A 411 -16.14 -15.16 -13.21
CA VAL A 411 -14.78 -14.89 -12.70
C VAL A 411 -13.87 -14.27 -13.75
N GLY A 412 -13.46 -13.02 -13.52
CA GLY A 412 -12.55 -12.26 -14.39
C GLY A 412 -13.18 -11.79 -15.71
N TYR A 413 -12.37 -11.16 -16.56
CA TYR A 413 -12.77 -10.63 -17.86
C TYR A 413 -12.99 -11.73 -18.91
N VAL A 414 -14.08 -11.62 -19.66
CA VAL A 414 -14.39 -12.48 -20.81
C VAL A 414 -14.53 -11.60 -22.05
N ASP A 415 -13.68 -11.79 -23.08
CA ASP A 415 -13.71 -11.00 -24.33
C ASP A 415 -14.85 -11.41 -25.28
N LYS A 416 -16.07 -11.52 -24.73
CA LYS A 416 -17.31 -11.78 -25.47
C LYS A 416 -18.45 -10.99 -24.81
N GLN A 417 -19.13 -10.18 -25.62
CA GLN A 417 -20.21 -9.32 -25.15
C GLN A 417 -21.30 -10.08 -24.40
N GLY A 418 -21.68 -9.57 -23.23
CA GLY A 418 -22.78 -10.12 -22.44
C GLY A 418 -22.48 -11.44 -21.73
N ARG A 419 -21.22 -11.91 -21.71
CA ARG A 419 -20.81 -13.12 -20.96
C ARG A 419 -20.35 -12.83 -19.52
N ASN A 420 -19.92 -11.61 -19.21
CA ASN A 420 -19.69 -11.20 -17.82
C ASN A 420 -21.02 -10.82 -17.14
N ARG A 421 -21.40 -11.56 -16.11
CA ARG A 421 -22.71 -11.46 -15.45
C ARG A 421 -22.55 -11.55 -13.93
N ILE A 422 -23.34 -10.76 -13.22
CA ILE A 422 -23.58 -10.89 -11.78
C ILE A 422 -25.08 -11.06 -11.57
N ASN A 423 -25.47 -12.08 -10.81
CA ASN A 423 -26.84 -12.32 -10.41
C ASN A 423 -27.00 -12.10 -8.91
N LEU A 424 -27.96 -11.25 -8.54
CA LEU A 424 -28.32 -10.99 -7.14
C LEU A 424 -29.72 -11.56 -6.87
N GLU A 425 -29.83 -12.51 -5.96
CA GLU A 425 -31.12 -13.06 -5.58
C GLU A 425 -31.99 -12.00 -4.88
N ARG A 426 -33.22 -11.82 -5.38
CA ARG A 426 -34.16 -10.78 -4.92
C ARG A 426 -34.59 -11.03 -3.48
N GLY A 427 -34.52 -9.98 -2.65
CA GLY A 427 -35.05 -10.01 -1.29
C GLY A 427 -34.25 -10.88 -0.32
N THR A 428 -33.06 -11.34 -0.69
CA THR A 428 -32.16 -12.09 0.20
C THR A 428 -30.89 -11.30 0.51
N HIS A 429 -29.97 -11.91 1.24
CA HIS A 429 -28.65 -11.35 1.54
C HIS A 429 -27.80 -11.01 0.30
N CYS A 430 -28.17 -11.47 -0.91
CA CYS A 430 -27.43 -11.15 -2.13
C CYS A 430 -27.52 -9.67 -2.49
N GLU A 431 -28.58 -8.97 -2.05
CA GLU A 431 -28.74 -7.54 -2.28
C GLU A 431 -28.07 -6.69 -1.19
N GLU A 432 -27.38 -7.31 -0.22
CA GLU A 432 -26.65 -6.58 0.83
C GLU A 432 -25.27 -6.13 0.34
N PRO A 433 -24.79 -4.93 0.72
CA PRO A 433 -23.56 -4.34 0.17
C PRO A 433 -22.33 -5.24 0.23
N ASN A 434 -22.15 -6.01 1.31
CA ASN A 434 -20.99 -6.89 1.47
C ASN A 434 -21.00 -8.05 0.48
N THR A 435 -22.16 -8.67 0.29
CA THR A 435 -22.34 -9.74 -0.69
C THR A 435 -22.13 -9.22 -2.11
N VAL A 436 -22.63 -8.03 -2.41
CA VAL A 436 -22.41 -7.40 -3.71
C VAL A 436 -20.92 -7.09 -3.97
N ILE A 437 -20.18 -6.65 -2.95
CA ILE A 437 -18.71 -6.48 -3.07
C ILE A 437 -18.04 -7.82 -3.38
N HIS A 438 -18.42 -8.89 -2.68
CA HIS A 438 -17.92 -10.25 -2.91
C HIS A 438 -18.16 -10.70 -4.36
N GLU A 439 -19.38 -10.53 -4.89
CA GLU A 439 -19.67 -10.86 -6.29
C GLU A 439 -18.88 -10.01 -7.29
N ILE A 440 -18.69 -8.71 -7.01
CA ILE A 440 -17.87 -7.85 -7.88
C ILE A 440 -16.41 -8.32 -7.86
N MET A 441 -15.87 -8.73 -6.70
CA MET A 441 -14.50 -9.26 -6.60
C MET A 441 -14.29 -10.50 -7.47
N HIS A 442 -15.28 -11.38 -7.55
CA HIS A 442 -15.26 -12.49 -8.51
C HIS A 442 -15.13 -11.99 -9.94
N CYS A 443 -15.92 -10.99 -10.34
CA CYS A 443 -15.83 -10.38 -11.67
C CYS A 443 -14.46 -9.74 -11.97
N LEU A 444 -13.72 -9.32 -10.94
CA LEU A 444 -12.36 -8.81 -11.05
C LEU A 444 -11.30 -9.91 -11.17
N GLY A 445 -11.68 -11.18 -11.02
CA GLY A 445 -10.79 -12.33 -11.13
C GLY A 445 -10.27 -12.84 -9.79
N VAL A 446 -10.95 -12.55 -8.69
CA VAL A 446 -10.67 -13.15 -7.37
C VAL A 446 -11.50 -14.41 -7.21
N SER A 447 -10.90 -15.51 -6.80
CA SER A 447 -11.58 -16.78 -6.49
C SER A 447 -11.60 -17.02 -4.98
N HIS A 448 -12.48 -17.92 -4.49
CA HIS A 448 -12.48 -18.28 -3.07
C HIS A 448 -11.12 -18.84 -2.63
N GLU A 449 -10.68 -18.44 -1.43
CA GLU A 449 -9.43 -18.94 -0.82
C GLU A 449 -9.49 -20.42 -0.44
N GLN A 450 -10.69 -20.99 -0.32
CA GLN A 450 -10.90 -22.42 -0.01
C GLN A 450 -10.53 -23.37 -1.17
N MET A 451 -10.26 -22.82 -2.35
CA MET A 451 -9.80 -23.54 -3.55
C MET A 451 -8.26 -23.68 -3.58
N ARG A 452 -7.59 -23.59 -2.42
CA ARG A 452 -6.13 -23.56 -2.26
C ARG A 452 -5.54 -24.91 -1.88
#